data_AF-A0A5M9ZVX4-F1
#
_entry.id   AF-A0A5M9ZVX4-F1
#
_cell.length_a   1.000
_cell.length_b   1.000
_cell.length_c   1.000
_cell.angle_alpha   90.00
_cell.angle_beta   90.00
_cell.angle_gamma   90.00
#
_symmetry.space_group_name_H-M   'P 1'
#
loop_
_entity.id
_entity.type
_entity.pdbx_description
1 polymer ?
#
loop_
_entity_poly.entity_id
_entity_poly.type
_entity_poly.pdbx_seq_one_letter_code
_entity_poly.pdbx_strand_id
1 'polypeptide(L)'
;MAGLMSGTDKTKLDGLEAYELPAATTSTLGGVRPDGTTITVNSQGVITAHGTGGGGGSATPTIVTAEAPLNAVTEDNTVSLSISPATASMPGVMTSMDKTKLDGVESGANKYTLPTATTGTLGGVRPDGTTISVTETGVISATSNLRGIFPVGYVVMNTTGENPTDTYGGTWEERPSLGPYMWERTE
;
A
#
# COMPACT_ATOMS: atom_id res chain seq x y z
N MET A 1 -64.77 -85.15 -9.06
CA MET A 1 -65.74 -84.69 -8.04
C MET A 1 -65.17 -83.44 -7.39
N ALA A 2 -65.82 -82.29 -7.51
CA ALA A 2 -65.50 -81.14 -6.66
C ALA A 2 -65.83 -81.52 -5.20
N GLY A 3 -64.97 -81.18 -4.24
CA GLY A 3 -65.20 -81.51 -2.83
C GLY A 3 -66.48 -80.85 -2.31
N LEU A 4 -67.26 -81.57 -1.49
CA LEU A 4 -68.44 -81.02 -0.83
C LEU A 4 -67.97 -80.14 0.33
N MET A 5 -68.23 -78.83 0.29
CA MET A 5 -68.02 -77.93 1.44
C MET A 5 -68.97 -78.35 2.58
N SER A 6 -68.49 -78.38 3.82
CA SER A 6 -69.37 -78.66 4.95
C SER A 6 -70.36 -77.51 5.16
N GLY A 7 -71.53 -77.77 5.75
CA GLY A 7 -72.49 -76.71 6.10
C GLY A 7 -71.86 -75.65 7.01
N THR A 8 -70.95 -76.06 7.90
CA THR A 8 -70.20 -75.17 8.79
C THR A 8 -69.27 -74.23 8.04
N ASP A 9 -68.52 -74.75 7.05
CA ASP A 9 -67.61 -73.91 6.25
C ASP A 9 -68.37 -72.98 5.32
N LYS A 10 -69.55 -73.41 4.84
CA LYS A 10 -70.48 -72.54 4.12
C LYS A 10 -70.92 -71.36 4.98
N THR A 11 -71.32 -71.59 6.23
CA THR A 11 -71.71 -70.50 7.13
C THR A 11 -70.56 -69.53 7.43
N LYS A 12 -69.33 -70.02 7.58
CA LYS A 12 -68.15 -69.14 7.74
C LYS A 12 -67.89 -68.28 6.51
N LEU A 13 -68.03 -68.87 5.32
CA LEU A 13 -67.87 -68.15 4.06
C LEU A 13 -68.99 -67.13 3.81
N ASP A 14 -70.23 -67.51 4.12
CA ASP A 14 -71.40 -66.65 3.97
C ASP A 14 -71.41 -65.49 4.99
N GLY A 15 -70.66 -65.59 6.09
CA GLY A 15 -70.49 -64.55 7.11
C GLY A 15 -69.22 -63.69 6.97
N LEU A 16 -68.45 -63.83 5.88
CA LEU A 16 -67.29 -62.99 5.60
C LEU A 16 -67.76 -61.65 5.02
N GLU A 17 -67.76 -60.61 5.83
CA GLU A 17 -67.96 -59.23 5.38
C GLU A 17 -66.70 -58.69 4.68
N ALA A 18 -66.89 -57.70 3.80
CA ALA A 18 -65.76 -56.99 3.20
C ALA A 18 -64.94 -56.30 4.28
N TYR A 19 -63.63 -56.55 4.31
CA TYR A 19 -62.74 -55.93 5.28
C TYR A 19 -62.52 -54.45 4.93
N GLU A 20 -63.03 -53.55 5.77
CA GLU A 20 -62.69 -52.13 5.71
C GLU A 20 -61.49 -51.83 6.61
N LEU A 21 -60.43 -51.23 6.04
CA LEU A 21 -59.32 -50.75 6.83
C LEU A 21 -59.80 -49.56 7.71
N PRO A 22 -59.64 -49.63 9.05
CA PRO A 22 -59.99 -48.51 9.92
C PRO A 22 -59.08 -47.31 9.62
N ALA A 23 -59.54 -46.09 9.93
CA ALA A 23 -58.69 -44.91 9.82
C ALA A 23 -57.53 -44.98 10.82
N ALA A 24 -56.31 -44.67 10.37
CA ALA A 24 -55.15 -44.60 11.25
C ALA A 24 -55.29 -43.45 12.26
N THR A 25 -54.76 -43.66 13.46
CA THR A 25 -54.60 -42.61 14.49
C THR A 25 -53.12 -42.54 14.91
N THR A 26 -52.80 -41.67 15.87
CA THR A 26 -51.45 -41.60 16.45
C THR A 26 -51.07 -42.83 17.28
N SER A 27 -52.04 -43.70 17.59
CA SER A 27 -51.85 -44.89 18.43
C SER A 27 -52.42 -46.19 17.84
N THR A 28 -53.12 -46.12 16.70
CA THR A 28 -53.75 -47.26 16.03
C THR A 28 -53.36 -47.27 14.55
N LEU A 29 -52.84 -48.40 14.08
CA LEU A 29 -52.53 -48.60 12.65
C LEU A 29 -53.84 -48.73 11.84
N GLY A 30 -53.85 -48.13 10.65
CA GLY A 30 -55.01 -48.10 9.77
C GLY A 30 -54.69 -47.49 8.40
N GLY A 31 -55.71 -47.27 7.58
CA GLY A 31 -55.60 -46.53 6.32
C GLY A 31 -55.41 -45.03 6.56
N VAL A 32 -54.54 -44.40 5.77
CA VAL A 32 -54.35 -42.93 5.75
C VAL A 32 -54.92 -42.39 4.44
N ARG A 33 -55.71 -41.31 4.51
CA ARG A 33 -56.23 -40.61 3.33
C ARG A 33 -55.44 -39.31 3.11
N PRO A 34 -54.68 -39.19 2.02
CA PRO A 34 -53.99 -37.95 1.66
C PRO A 34 -54.96 -36.80 1.41
N ASP A 35 -54.53 -35.57 1.69
CA ASP A 35 -55.36 -34.36 1.55
C ASP A 35 -55.46 -33.84 0.11
N GLY A 36 -54.62 -34.38 -0.80
CA GLY A 36 -54.55 -33.97 -2.20
C GLY A 36 -53.87 -32.61 -2.43
N THR A 37 -53.32 -31.97 -1.38
CA THR A 37 -52.64 -30.68 -1.47
C THR A 37 -51.22 -30.76 -0.93
N THR A 38 -51.05 -31.05 0.36
CA THR A 38 -49.73 -31.19 0.98
C THR A 38 -49.18 -32.60 0.81
N ILE A 39 -50.05 -33.60 0.71
CA ILE A 39 -49.72 -34.98 0.38
C ILE A 39 -50.58 -35.40 -0.80
N THR A 40 -49.94 -35.74 -1.92
CA THR A 40 -50.61 -36.21 -3.14
C THR A 40 -50.27 -37.67 -3.41
N VAL A 41 -51.14 -38.37 -4.14
CA VAL A 41 -50.91 -39.74 -4.64
C VAL A 41 -51.09 -39.74 -6.15
N ASN A 42 -50.10 -40.25 -6.88
CA ASN A 42 -50.21 -40.34 -8.33
C ASN A 42 -50.99 -41.59 -8.79
N SER A 43 -51.23 -41.71 -10.09
CA SER A 43 -51.95 -42.85 -10.69
C SER A 43 -51.27 -44.21 -10.52
N GLN A 44 -50.01 -44.24 -10.09
CA GLN A 44 -49.24 -45.45 -9.78
C GLN A 44 -49.19 -45.76 -8.28
N GLY A 45 -49.87 -44.98 -7.43
CA GLY A 45 -49.91 -45.19 -5.99
C GLY A 45 -48.72 -44.61 -5.21
N VAL A 46 -47.89 -43.77 -5.84
CA VAL A 46 -46.74 -43.12 -5.15
C VAL A 46 -47.21 -41.90 -4.37
N ILE A 47 -46.84 -41.84 -3.08
CA ILE A 47 -47.12 -40.73 -2.19
C ILE A 47 -46.02 -39.66 -2.36
N THR A 48 -46.41 -38.40 -2.56
CA THR A 48 -45.51 -37.24 -2.61
C THR A 48 -45.90 -36.22 -1.55
N ALA A 49 -44.93 -35.74 -0.78
CA ALA A 49 -45.11 -34.60 0.11
C ALA A 49 -44.68 -33.30 -0.57
N HIS A 50 -45.59 -32.35 -0.67
CA HIS A 50 -45.32 -30.98 -1.08
C HIS A 50 -45.14 -30.13 0.19
N GLY A 51 -43.92 -29.63 0.41
CA GLY A 51 -43.70 -28.66 1.47
C GLY A 51 -44.55 -27.42 1.21
N THR A 52 -45.52 -27.13 2.07
CA THR A 52 -46.18 -25.82 2.09
C THR A 52 -45.11 -24.80 2.47
N GLY A 53 -44.68 -23.98 1.52
CA GLY A 53 -43.60 -23.02 1.69
C GLY A 53 -43.73 -22.23 2.99
N GLY A 54 -42.97 -22.65 3.99
CA GLY A 54 -42.96 -22.08 5.32
C GLY A 54 -41.64 -22.45 5.98
N GLY A 55 -40.69 -21.50 5.97
CA GLY A 55 -39.54 -21.54 6.87
C GLY A 55 -38.26 -22.18 6.35
N GLY A 56 -37.97 -22.12 5.05
CA GLY A 56 -36.58 -22.02 4.61
C GLY A 56 -36.24 -20.54 4.61
N GLY A 57 -35.63 -20.02 5.68
CA GLY A 57 -35.17 -18.64 5.69
C GLY A 57 -34.31 -18.40 4.45
N SER A 58 -34.82 -17.62 3.50
CA SER A 58 -33.95 -16.83 2.66
C SER A 58 -33.29 -15.88 3.64
N ALA A 59 -32.16 -16.29 4.21
CA ALA A 59 -31.21 -15.34 4.73
C ALA A 59 -30.97 -14.42 3.54
N THR A 60 -31.58 -13.23 3.54
CA THR A 60 -31.06 -12.14 2.73
C THR A 60 -29.56 -12.17 3.00
N PRO A 61 -28.70 -12.48 2.01
CA PRO A 61 -27.28 -12.53 2.26
C PRO A 61 -26.96 -11.21 2.93
N THR A 62 -26.32 -11.23 4.10
CA THR A 62 -25.80 -9.99 4.68
C THR A 62 -24.82 -9.49 3.64
N ILE A 63 -25.21 -8.47 2.86
CA ILE A 63 -24.35 -7.93 1.81
C ILE A 63 -23.24 -7.19 2.54
N VAL A 64 -22.10 -7.85 2.71
CA VAL A 64 -20.89 -7.21 3.22
C VAL A 64 -20.29 -6.45 2.05
N THR A 65 -20.50 -5.14 2.00
CA THR A 65 -19.80 -4.26 1.07
C THR A 65 -18.48 -3.83 1.68
N ALA A 66 -17.39 -4.00 0.94
CA ALA A 66 -16.07 -3.49 1.30
C ALA A 66 -15.53 -2.65 0.14
N GLU A 67 -14.85 -1.55 0.46
CA GLU A 67 -14.14 -0.73 -0.52
C GLU A 67 -12.63 -0.91 -0.34
N ALA A 68 -11.90 -0.84 -1.46
CA ALA A 68 -10.45 -0.93 -1.44
C ALA A 68 -9.85 0.08 -0.44
N PRO A 69 -8.87 -0.34 0.39
CA PRO A 69 -8.12 -1.59 0.29
C PRO A 69 -8.70 -2.80 1.04
N LEU A 70 -9.86 -2.67 1.66
CA LEU A 70 -10.49 -3.75 2.42
C LEU A 70 -11.21 -4.72 1.45
N ASN A 71 -10.91 -6.01 1.57
CA ASN A 71 -11.59 -7.08 0.86
C ASN A 71 -12.39 -7.90 1.88
N ALA A 72 -13.67 -8.14 1.60
CA ALA A 72 -14.52 -9.02 2.39
C ALA A 72 -14.91 -10.24 1.55
N VAL A 73 -14.72 -11.43 2.11
CA VAL A 73 -15.17 -12.70 1.52
C VAL A 73 -16.12 -13.37 2.50
N THR A 74 -17.29 -13.76 2.03
CA THR A 74 -18.29 -14.49 2.80
C THR A 74 -18.30 -15.96 2.35
N GLU A 75 -18.05 -16.88 3.27
CA GLU A 75 -18.09 -18.34 3.02
C GLU A 75 -18.66 -19.01 4.28
N ASP A 76 -19.62 -19.93 4.11
CA ASP A 76 -20.24 -20.70 5.20
C ASP A 76 -20.59 -19.88 6.46
N ASN A 77 -21.27 -18.74 6.25
CA ASN A 77 -21.70 -17.81 7.31
C ASN A 77 -20.56 -17.17 8.12
N THR A 78 -19.32 -17.22 7.59
CA THR A 78 -18.13 -16.56 8.14
C THR A 78 -17.71 -15.41 7.22
N VAL A 79 -17.34 -14.27 7.82
CA VAL A 79 -16.78 -13.11 7.09
C VAL A 79 -15.27 -13.07 7.29
N SER A 80 -14.53 -13.28 6.22
CA SER A 80 -13.08 -13.09 6.20
C SER A 80 -12.75 -11.70 5.68
N LEU A 81 -12.10 -10.88 6.52
CA LEU A 81 -11.63 -9.54 6.17
C LEU A 81 -10.13 -9.58 5.92
N SER A 82 -9.69 -8.99 4.82
CA SER A 82 -8.27 -8.81 4.50
C SER A 82 -8.04 -7.41 3.96
N ILE A 83 -6.83 -6.87 4.16
CA ILE A 83 -6.44 -5.57 3.62
C ILE A 83 -5.22 -5.79 2.72
N SER A 84 -5.31 -5.36 1.46
CA SER A 84 -4.20 -5.48 0.52
C SER A 84 -3.04 -4.55 0.89
N PRO A 85 -1.78 -4.92 0.59
CA PRO A 85 -0.66 -4.00 0.68
C PRO A 85 -0.85 -2.77 -0.20
N ALA A 86 -0.26 -1.64 0.22
CA ALA A 86 -0.22 -0.44 -0.59
C ALA A 86 0.54 -0.68 -1.90
N THR A 87 0.08 -0.08 -2.99
CA THR A 87 0.79 -0.04 -4.27
C THR A 87 1.06 1.41 -4.66
N ALA A 88 1.79 1.65 -5.76
CA ALA A 88 2.06 3.00 -6.23
C ALA A 88 0.78 3.81 -6.56
N SER A 89 -0.32 3.14 -6.90
CA SER A 89 -1.55 3.77 -7.36
C SER A 89 -2.77 3.51 -6.47
N MET A 90 -2.65 2.65 -5.44
CA MET A 90 -3.75 2.31 -4.55
C MET A 90 -3.29 2.34 -3.08
N PRO A 91 -4.07 2.96 -2.18
CA PRO A 91 -3.84 2.85 -0.74
C PRO A 91 -3.85 1.40 -0.25
N GLY A 92 -3.22 1.12 0.90
CA GLY A 92 -3.17 -0.20 1.50
C GLY A 92 -2.29 -0.24 2.76
N VAL A 93 -2.02 -1.44 3.28
CA VAL A 93 -1.11 -1.62 4.44
C VAL A 93 0.36 -1.62 4.01
N MET A 94 1.25 -1.13 4.88
CA MET A 94 2.69 -1.30 4.67
C MET A 94 3.08 -2.77 4.85
N THR A 95 3.84 -3.32 3.92
CA THR A 95 4.40 -4.66 4.10
C THR A 95 5.48 -4.63 5.18
N SER A 96 5.79 -5.78 5.78
CA SER A 96 6.92 -5.89 6.71
C SER A 96 8.23 -5.48 6.04
N MET A 97 8.41 -5.81 4.76
CA MET A 97 9.58 -5.42 3.97
C MET A 97 9.68 -3.90 3.78
N ASP A 98 8.57 -3.25 3.44
CA ASP A 98 8.56 -1.79 3.25
C ASP A 98 8.71 -1.06 4.58
N LYS A 99 8.16 -1.61 5.68
CA LYS A 99 8.41 -1.12 7.04
C LYS A 99 9.90 -1.20 7.39
N THR A 100 10.57 -2.30 7.10
CA THR A 100 12.03 -2.42 7.33
C THR A 100 12.84 -1.42 6.50
N LYS A 101 12.46 -1.17 5.24
CA LYS A 101 13.10 -0.12 4.43
C LYS A 101 12.91 1.25 5.06
N LEU A 102 11.69 1.56 5.50
CA LEU A 102 11.36 2.85 6.11
C LEU A 102 12.07 3.04 7.46
N ASP A 103 12.20 1.99 8.28
CA ASP A 103 12.93 2.02 9.55
C ASP A 103 14.43 2.29 9.33
N GLY A 104 15.00 1.78 8.23
CA GLY A 104 16.35 2.12 7.80
C GLY A 104 16.49 3.58 7.34
N VAL A 105 15.46 4.12 6.70
CA VAL A 105 15.40 5.55 6.33
C VAL A 105 15.27 6.41 7.58
N GLU A 106 14.42 6.11 8.56
CA GLU A 106 14.29 6.89 9.80
C GLU A 106 15.64 7.02 10.53
N SER A 107 16.41 5.93 10.61
CA SER A 107 17.75 5.95 11.21
C SER A 107 18.78 6.74 10.39
N GLY A 108 18.63 6.79 9.06
CA GLY A 108 19.58 7.41 8.13
C GLY A 108 19.20 8.81 7.62
N ALA A 109 17.94 9.22 7.77
CA ALA A 109 17.36 10.40 7.10
C ALA A 109 18.03 11.70 7.53
N ASN A 110 18.50 11.77 8.78
CA ASN A 110 19.19 12.93 9.33
C ASN A 110 20.70 12.71 9.50
N LYS A 111 21.26 11.62 8.95
CA LYS A 111 22.64 11.22 9.24
C LYS A 111 23.67 11.78 8.26
N TYR A 112 23.26 12.48 7.22
CA TYR A 112 24.21 13.10 6.30
C TYR A 112 24.74 14.42 6.87
N THR A 113 25.92 14.36 7.46
CA THR A 113 26.74 15.53 7.77
C THR A 113 27.83 15.65 6.71
N LEU A 114 27.93 16.80 6.03
CA LEU A 114 29.03 17.06 5.11
C LEU A 114 30.34 17.19 5.91
N PRO A 115 31.30 16.24 5.81
CA PRO A 115 32.52 16.31 6.59
C PRO A 115 33.39 17.47 6.14
N THR A 116 34.26 17.97 7.02
CA THR A 116 35.28 18.95 6.61
C THR A 116 36.29 18.28 5.68
N ALA A 117 36.59 18.93 4.54
CA ALA A 117 37.61 18.43 3.62
C ALA A 117 39.01 18.45 4.26
N THR A 118 39.82 17.46 3.92
CA THR A 118 41.26 17.43 4.18
C THR A 118 42.00 17.06 2.90
N THR A 119 43.34 17.00 2.94
CA THR A 119 44.13 16.52 1.80
C THR A 119 43.89 15.04 1.47
N GLY A 120 43.33 14.25 2.41
CA GLY A 120 43.01 12.83 2.23
C GLY A 120 41.52 12.50 2.29
N THR A 121 40.65 13.48 2.56
CA THR A 121 39.21 13.27 2.78
C THR A 121 38.40 14.25 1.97
N LEU A 122 37.51 13.75 1.10
CA LEU A 122 36.54 14.59 0.41
C LEU A 122 35.51 15.14 1.40
N GLY A 123 35.20 16.42 1.30
CA GLY A 123 34.29 17.11 2.22
C GLY A 123 33.95 18.53 1.75
N GLY A 124 33.21 19.25 2.59
CA GLY A 124 32.93 20.66 2.39
C GLY A 124 34.14 21.52 2.70
N VAL A 125 34.32 22.57 1.90
CA VAL A 125 35.27 23.66 2.14
C VAL A 125 34.49 24.94 2.44
N ARG A 126 34.98 25.74 3.39
CA ARG A 126 34.42 27.06 3.69
C ARG A 126 35.42 28.12 3.25
N PRO A 127 35.12 28.92 2.22
CA PRO A 127 35.97 30.04 1.81
C PRO A 127 36.21 31.04 2.95
N ASP A 128 37.39 31.65 2.96
CA ASP A 128 37.79 32.61 4.00
C ASP A 128 37.18 34.01 3.80
N GLY A 129 36.63 34.28 2.62
CA GLY A 129 36.04 35.57 2.25
C GLY A 129 37.08 36.64 1.90
N THR A 130 38.37 36.31 1.83
CA THR A 130 39.45 37.26 1.53
C THR A 130 40.31 36.83 0.35
N THR A 131 40.90 35.64 0.39
CA THR A 131 41.68 35.06 -0.72
C THR A 131 40.81 34.21 -1.62
N ILE A 132 39.77 33.58 -1.04
CA ILE A 132 38.75 32.83 -1.76
C ILE A 132 37.39 33.37 -1.33
N SER A 133 36.59 33.84 -2.30
CA SER A 133 35.26 34.40 -2.07
C SER A 133 34.19 33.66 -2.89
N VAL A 134 32.93 33.78 -2.48
CA VAL A 134 31.77 33.23 -3.19
C VAL A 134 30.89 34.39 -3.62
N THR A 135 30.58 34.49 -4.91
CA THR A 135 29.66 35.51 -5.43
C THR A 135 28.23 35.24 -4.98
N GLU A 136 27.34 36.24 -5.11
CA GLU A 136 25.90 36.07 -4.80
C GLU A 136 25.24 34.94 -5.62
N THR A 137 25.79 34.62 -6.79
CA THR A 137 25.34 33.52 -7.66
C THR A 137 25.99 32.18 -7.36
N GLY A 138 26.86 32.10 -6.34
CA GLY A 138 27.49 30.85 -5.90
C GLY A 138 28.78 30.48 -6.66
N VAL A 139 29.42 31.41 -7.37
CA VAL A 139 30.68 31.15 -8.07
C VAL A 139 31.85 31.38 -7.12
N ILE A 140 32.79 30.43 -7.08
CA ILE A 140 34.04 30.58 -6.33
C ILE A 140 35.02 31.45 -7.13
N SER A 141 35.53 32.50 -6.51
CA SER A 141 36.59 33.34 -7.04
C SER A 141 37.82 33.28 -6.14
N ALA A 142 39.00 33.37 -6.74
CA ALA A 142 40.28 33.43 -6.05
C ALA A 142 40.99 34.74 -6.40
N THR A 143 41.33 35.52 -5.39
CA THR A 143 42.14 36.74 -5.50
C THR A 143 43.52 36.45 -4.97
N SER A 144 44.55 36.53 -5.83
CA SER A 144 45.93 36.48 -5.36
C SER A 144 46.25 37.79 -4.64
N ASN A 145 46.27 37.76 -3.30
CA ASN A 145 46.88 38.83 -2.54
C ASN A 145 48.41 38.73 -2.73
N LEU A 146 48.94 39.32 -3.80
CA LEU A 146 50.39 39.47 -4.00
C LEU A 146 51.03 40.46 -2.99
N ARG A 147 50.30 40.82 -1.93
CA ARG A 147 50.75 41.62 -0.79
C ARG A 147 52.01 40.98 -0.20
N GLY A 148 53.14 41.62 -0.44
CA GLY A 148 54.45 41.19 0.06
C GLY A 148 55.40 40.59 -0.97
N ILE A 149 55.04 40.49 -2.25
CA ILE A 149 56.01 40.10 -3.31
C ILE A 149 56.96 41.27 -3.62
N PHE A 150 56.47 42.50 -3.51
CA PHE A 150 57.27 43.71 -3.72
C PHE A 150 57.59 44.39 -2.38
N PRO A 151 58.86 44.59 -1.98
CA PRO A 151 59.18 45.40 -0.81
C PRO A 151 58.88 46.90 -1.04
N VAL A 152 58.87 47.72 0.01
CA VAL A 152 58.81 49.18 -0.13
C VAL A 152 60.04 49.66 -0.90
N GLY A 153 59.86 50.62 -1.81
CA GLY A 153 60.87 51.13 -2.74
C GLY A 153 61.01 50.32 -4.03
N TYR A 154 60.25 49.23 -4.18
CA TYR A 154 60.25 48.47 -5.43
C TYR A 154 59.50 49.20 -6.53
N VAL A 155 60.01 49.12 -7.76
CA VAL A 155 59.45 49.82 -8.91
C VAL A 155 58.84 48.84 -9.89
N VAL A 156 57.61 49.09 -10.31
CA VAL A 156 56.90 48.37 -11.37
C VAL A 156 56.67 49.33 -12.54
N MET A 157 56.91 48.87 -13.76
CA MET A 157 56.62 49.62 -14.98
C MET A 157 55.47 48.95 -15.73
N ASN A 158 54.48 49.72 -16.17
CA ASN A 158 53.39 49.23 -17.00
C ASN A 158 53.07 50.19 -18.15
N THR A 159 52.49 49.69 -19.22
CA THR A 159 52.11 50.50 -20.40
C THR A 159 50.65 50.94 -20.39
N THR A 160 49.86 50.50 -19.41
CA THR A 160 48.41 50.75 -19.33
C THR A 160 48.08 52.02 -18.54
N GLY A 161 48.99 52.49 -17.70
CA GLY A 161 48.76 53.59 -16.75
C GLY A 161 47.93 53.19 -15.53
N GLU A 162 47.49 51.94 -15.45
CA GLU A 162 46.67 51.44 -14.34
C GLU A 162 47.48 51.38 -13.04
N ASN A 163 46.85 51.76 -11.93
CA ASN A 163 47.50 51.71 -10.62
C ASN A 163 47.71 50.24 -10.21
N PRO A 164 48.93 49.82 -9.84
CA PRO A 164 49.23 48.44 -9.47
C PRO A 164 48.42 47.90 -8.26
N THR A 165 47.76 48.76 -7.48
CA THR A 165 47.01 48.38 -6.26
C THR A 165 45.99 47.27 -6.49
N ASP A 166 45.23 47.32 -7.59
CA ASP A 166 44.15 46.34 -7.84
C ASP A 166 44.68 44.96 -8.23
N THR A 167 45.89 44.90 -8.80
CA THR A 167 46.52 43.64 -9.25
C THR A 167 47.46 43.07 -8.19
N TYR A 168 48.26 43.92 -7.54
CA TYR A 168 49.34 43.51 -6.66
C TYR A 168 49.07 43.83 -5.18
N GLY A 169 48.03 44.60 -4.87
CA GLY A 169 47.81 45.18 -3.54
C GLY A 169 48.89 46.20 -3.16
N GLY A 170 48.85 46.70 -1.92
CA GLY A 170 49.80 47.69 -1.42
C GLY A 170 49.51 49.12 -1.89
N THR A 171 50.34 50.09 -1.48
CA THR A 171 50.21 51.50 -1.88
C THR A 171 51.31 51.85 -2.87
N TRP A 172 50.93 52.43 -4.00
CA TRP A 172 51.84 52.75 -5.11
C TRP A 172 51.76 54.23 -5.47
N GLU A 173 52.91 54.86 -5.67
CA GLU A 173 53.05 56.24 -6.11
C GLU A 173 53.63 56.28 -7.53
N GLU A 174 52.99 57.03 -8.44
CA GLU A 174 53.51 57.21 -9.79
C GLU A 174 54.76 58.10 -9.77
N ARG A 175 55.81 57.66 -10.45
CA ARG A 175 57.06 58.40 -10.63
C ARG A 175 57.15 58.95 -12.06
N PRO A 176 57.72 60.16 -12.23
CA PRO A 176 57.98 60.70 -13.56
C PRO A 176 58.81 59.71 -14.40
N SER A 177 58.34 59.43 -15.61
CA SER A 177 59.00 58.53 -16.54
C SER A 177 58.94 59.09 -17.96
N LEU A 178 59.94 58.79 -18.79
CA LEU A 178 60.01 59.19 -20.20
C LEU A 178 59.52 58.06 -21.14
N GLY A 179 58.77 57.09 -20.60
CA GLY A 179 58.37 55.85 -21.26
C GLY A 179 57.13 55.24 -20.59
N PRO A 180 57.05 53.90 -20.44
CA PRO A 180 55.97 53.26 -19.69
C PRO A 180 55.84 53.84 -18.27
N TYR A 181 54.60 53.92 -17.78
CA TYR A 181 54.27 54.42 -16.45
C TYR A 181 55.03 53.67 -15.38
N MET A 182 55.67 54.40 -14.48
CA MET A 182 56.53 53.87 -13.44
C MET A 182 55.88 54.09 -12.09
N TRP A 183 55.74 53.04 -11.30
CA TRP A 183 55.08 53.05 -10.00
C TRP A 183 56.05 52.54 -8.95
N GLU A 184 56.30 53.32 -7.91
CA GLU A 184 57.11 52.91 -6.75
C GLU A 184 56.19 52.53 -5.60
N ARG A 185 56.47 51.39 -4.96
CA ARG A 185 55.73 50.98 -3.77
C ARG A 185 56.16 51.81 -2.56
N THR A 186 55.21 52.45 -1.92
CA THR A 186 55.46 53.30 -0.74
C THR A 186 55.06 52.62 0.57
N GLU A 187 54.10 51.68 0.56
CA GLU A 187 53.64 50.89 1.73
C GLU A 187 53.20 49.46 1.35
#